data_AF-A0AAN8CS66-F1
#
_entry.id   AF-A0AAN8CS66-F1
#
_cell.length_a   1.000
_cell.length_b   1.000
_cell.length_c   1.000
_cell.angle_alpha   90.00
_cell.angle_beta   90.00
_cell.angle_gamma   90.00
#
_symmetry.space_group_name_H-M   'P 1'
#
loop_
_entity.id
_entity.type
_entity.pdbx_description
1 polymer ?
#
loop_
_entity_poly.entity_id
_entity_poly.type
_entity_poly.pdbx_seq_one_letter_code
_entity_poly.pdbx_strand_id
1 'polypeptide(L)'
;MELSSLLHDLHLSSSSSSSSSSSSSSSDKPLPSPYLPITELLSQLQEKLIGASSDSETSTLIGHVEQLFKIADPNWLFTANQDDGWAELQEAYSNLVSALIGCASLPLCEDDCSSLPAAAYQSVPNLAQAVCSALTALLGTLGNGGSRTGLLLVVAPHLCVLAVTHFQDQPWTSSSSRAGARSLQEALLRTGGWRNSPHLLMGGGSPTKEGEEEGKDRGILRGILDILQPQLTKDLWHRYEAVKLVFAWTLLQVTRPSLSPHLSRFLPPSLLLTDHFRQENCILGVRCLHHIVLNTPAADLRQFNRAEVLYQVLFKHLYSTDTAVIKEALSA
;
A
#
# COMPACT_ATOMS: atom_id res chain seq x y z
N MET A 1 -0.53 15.13 -25.71
CA MET A 1 -0.66 13.86 -26.46
C MET A 1 -2.12 13.51 -26.53
N GLU A 2 -2.53 12.81 -27.58
CA GLU A 2 -3.88 12.23 -27.66
C GLU A 2 -3.86 10.83 -27.04
N LEU A 3 -4.98 10.37 -26.46
CA LEU A 3 -5.07 9.04 -25.85
C LEU A 3 -4.75 7.91 -26.86
N SER A 4 -5.11 8.13 -28.13
CA SER A 4 -4.81 7.28 -29.27
C SER A 4 -3.32 7.05 -29.50
N SER A 5 -2.48 8.09 -29.41
CA SER A 5 -1.03 7.94 -29.59
C SER A 5 -0.42 7.17 -28.43
N LEU A 6 -0.82 7.47 -27.19
CA LEU A 6 -0.33 6.80 -25.99
C LEU A 6 -0.62 5.28 -26.00
N LEU A 7 -1.82 4.87 -26.43
CA LEU A 7 -2.17 3.44 -26.56
C LEU A 7 -1.42 2.75 -27.71
N HIS A 8 -1.00 3.50 -28.73
CA HIS A 8 -0.16 2.98 -29.81
C HIS A 8 1.30 2.83 -29.38
N ASP A 9 1.85 3.82 -28.67
CA ASP A 9 3.20 3.80 -28.08
C ASP A 9 3.34 2.67 -27.04
N LEU A 10 2.26 2.35 -26.32
CA LEU A 10 2.17 1.20 -25.43
C LEU A 10 2.00 -0.15 -26.18
N HIS A 11 1.87 -0.17 -27.51
CA HIS A 11 1.55 -1.35 -28.32
C HIS A 11 0.27 -2.09 -27.84
N LEU A 12 -0.78 -1.36 -27.45
CA LEU A 12 -2.06 -1.91 -26.95
C LEU A 12 -3.20 -1.74 -27.98
N SER A 13 -2.85 -1.58 -29.25
CA SER A 13 -3.81 -1.45 -30.36
C SER A 13 -4.37 -2.83 -30.75
N SER A 14 -5.67 -2.92 -30.99
CA SER A 14 -6.32 -4.17 -31.38
C SER A 14 -5.82 -4.70 -32.72
N SER A 15 -5.36 -5.95 -32.73
CA SER A 15 -5.02 -6.70 -33.94
C SER A 15 -6.28 -7.10 -34.71
N SER A 16 -6.95 -6.14 -35.36
CA SER A 16 -8.10 -6.42 -36.22
C SER A 16 -7.67 -7.28 -37.40
N SER A 17 -8.12 -8.53 -37.43
CA SER A 17 -7.81 -9.52 -38.46
C SER A 17 -8.29 -9.07 -39.84
N SER A 18 -7.34 -9.01 -40.78
CA SER A 18 -7.59 -8.61 -42.16
C SER A 18 -8.06 -9.79 -43.02
N SER A 19 -9.38 -9.99 -43.14
CA SER A 19 -9.96 -10.68 -44.31
C SER A 19 -11.44 -10.30 -44.56
N SER A 20 -11.63 -9.53 -45.63
CA SER A 20 -12.87 -9.26 -46.38
C SER A 20 -13.80 -10.49 -46.55
N SER A 21 -15.13 -10.41 -46.64
CA SER A 21 -16.07 -9.36 -47.11
C SER A 21 -17.50 -9.63 -46.51
N SER A 22 -18.62 -8.95 -46.81
CA SER A 22 -19.00 -8.11 -47.96
C SER A 22 -20.13 -7.08 -47.67
N SER A 23 -20.77 -6.60 -48.73
CA SER A 23 -21.84 -5.60 -48.85
C SER A 23 -23.19 -5.90 -48.18
N SER A 24 -23.78 -4.90 -47.49
CA SER A 24 -25.01 -4.22 -47.94
C SER A 24 -25.44 -3.10 -46.97
N SER A 25 -26.35 -2.22 -47.41
CA SER A 25 -26.64 -0.91 -46.83
C SER A 25 -27.82 -0.88 -45.84
N SER A 26 -27.64 -0.20 -44.70
CA SER A 26 -28.71 0.53 -44.01
C SER A 26 -28.13 1.72 -43.23
N SER A 27 -28.94 2.76 -43.03
CA SER A 27 -28.51 4.01 -42.39
C SER A 27 -28.82 3.97 -40.90
N ASP A 28 -27.81 3.64 -40.11
CA ASP A 28 -27.66 4.03 -38.72
C ASP A 28 -26.19 4.46 -38.53
N LYS A 29 -25.92 5.35 -37.57
CA LYS A 29 -24.54 5.64 -37.13
C LYS A 29 -24.26 4.83 -35.87
N PRO A 30 -23.54 3.70 -35.93
CA PRO A 30 -22.86 3.20 -34.74
C PRO A 30 -21.72 4.17 -34.42
N LEU A 31 -21.68 4.65 -33.18
CA LEU A 31 -20.48 5.30 -32.65
C LEU A 31 -19.33 4.27 -32.72
N PRO A 32 -18.15 4.61 -33.29
CA PRO A 32 -17.04 3.67 -33.28
C PRO A 32 -16.52 3.52 -31.86
N SER A 33 -16.63 2.32 -31.30
CA SER A 33 -15.96 1.91 -30.06
C SER A 33 -14.77 1.00 -30.38
N PRO A 34 -13.58 1.54 -30.67
CA PRO A 34 -12.38 0.75 -30.98
C PRO A 34 -11.50 0.46 -29.75
N TYR A 35 -12.01 0.69 -28.53
CA TYR A 35 -11.24 0.55 -27.30
C TYR A 35 -11.41 -0.84 -26.70
N LEU A 36 -10.28 -1.45 -26.29
CA LEU A 36 -10.28 -2.69 -25.49
C LEU A 36 -11.09 -2.51 -24.20
N PRO A 37 -11.64 -3.61 -23.63
CA PRO A 37 -12.13 -3.62 -22.25
C PRO A 37 -11.05 -3.11 -21.29
N ILE A 38 -11.42 -2.25 -20.35
CA ILE A 38 -10.46 -1.65 -19.42
C ILE A 38 -9.74 -2.70 -18.58
N THR A 39 -10.41 -3.77 -18.17
CA THR A 39 -9.80 -4.90 -17.44
C THR A 39 -8.70 -5.60 -18.24
N GLU A 40 -8.89 -5.81 -19.54
CA GLU A 40 -7.88 -6.40 -20.43
C GLU A 40 -6.68 -5.45 -20.60
N LEU A 41 -6.93 -4.15 -20.74
CA LEU A 41 -5.88 -3.13 -20.81
C LEU A 41 -5.03 -3.09 -19.54
N LEU A 42 -5.66 -3.13 -18.36
CA LEU A 42 -4.98 -3.16 -17.07
C LEU A 42 -4.13 -4.44 -16.92
N SER A 43 -4.63 -5.58 -17.40
CA SER A 43 -3.88 -6.86 -17.43
C SER A 43 -2.65 -6.79 -18.35
N GLN A 44 -2.79 -6.27 -19.56
CA GLN A 44 -1.66 -6.11 -20.49
C GLN A 44 -0.60 -5.12 -19.96
N LEU A 45 -1.02 -4.07 -19.25
CA LEU A 45 -0.11 -3.15 -18.55
C LEU A 45 0.61 -3.83 -17.39
N GLN A 46 -0.09 -4.65 -16.61
CA GLN A 46 0.49 -5.44 -15.53
C GLN A 46 1.58 -6.40 -16.06
N GLU A 47 1.29 -7.16 -17.11
CA GLU A 47 2.25 -8.07 -17.75
C GLU A 47 3.50 -7.34 -18.24
N LYS A 48 3.34 -6.16 -18.87
CA LYS A 48 4.48 -5.35 -19.35
C LYS A 48 5.32 -4.76 -18.21
N LEU A 49 4.71 -4.37 -17.09
CA LEU A 49 5.43 -3.89 -15.91
C LEU A 49 6.22 -5.02 -15.21
N ILE A 50 5.68 -6.25 -15.20
CA ILE A 50 6.36 -7.43 -14.65
C ILE A 50 7.46 -7.94 -15.58
N GLY A 51 7.24 -7.87 -16.91
CA GLY A 51 8.18 -8.34 -17.93
C GLY A 51 9.25 -7.32 -18.34
N ALA A 52 9.26 -6.11 -17.77
CA ALA A 52 10.21 -5.06 -18.13
C ALA A 52 11.65 -5.48 -17.81
N SER A 53 12.56 -5.25 -18.77
CA SER A 53 13.93 -5.77 -18.74
C SER A 53 14.96 -4.83 -18.10
N SER A 54 14.61 -3.56 -17.92
CA SER A 54 15.53 -2.54 -17.40
C SER A 54 14.79 -1.41 -16.67
N ASP A 55 15.45 -0.80 -15.68
CA ASP A 55 14.88 0.33 -14.91
C ASP A 55 14.45 1.52 -15.79
N SER A 56 15.13 1.73 -16.93
CA SER A 56 14.75 2.77 -17.90
C SER A 56 13.44 2.43 -18.62
N GLU A 57 13.28 1.18 -19.06
CA GLU A 57 12.04 0.69 -19.68
C GLU A 57 10.89 0.78 -18.66
N THR A 58 11.09 0.25 -17.46
CA THR A 58 10.14 0.34 -16.34
C THR A 58 9.74 1.78 -16.04
N SER A 59 10.70 2.72 -15.97
CA SER A 59 10.42 4.13 -15.74
C SER A 59 9.59 4.76 -16.88
N THR A 60 9.85 4.42 -18.14
CA THR A 60 9.02 4.91 -19.26
C THR A 60 7.61 4.33 -19.23
N LEU A 61 7.44 3.04 -18.91
CA LEU A 61 6.13 2.40 -18.75
C LEU A 61 5.31 3.04 -17.62
N ILE A 62 5.92 3.29 -16.46
CA ILE A 62 5.27 4.01 -15.35
C ILE A 62 4.85 5.42 -15.79
N GLY A 63 5.69 6.12 -16.55
CA GLY A 63 5.37 7.43 -17.13
C GLY A 63 4.18 7.39 -18.10
N HIS A 64 4.07 6.35 -18.94
CA HIS A 64 2.91 6.16 -19.81
C HIS A 64 1.64 5.84 -19.01
N VAL A 65 1.73 5.02 -17.95
CA VAL A 65 0.60 4.74 -17.04
C VAL A 65 0.15 6.00 -16.30
N GLU A 66 1.08 6.86 -15.88
CA GLU A 66 0.73 8.18 -15.31
C GLU A 66 -0.01 9.08 -16.30
N GLN A 67 0.43 9.11 -17.57
CA GLN A 67 -0.26 9.89 -18.61
C GLN A 67 -1.63 9.30 -18.96
N LEU A 68 -1.78 7.97 -18.96
CA LEU A 68 -3.06 7.30 -19.15
C LEU A 68 -4.07 7.77 -18.09
N PHE A 69 -3.68 7.75 -16.81
CA PHE A 69 -4.53 8.26 -15.74
C PHE A 69 -4.78 9.77 -15.84
N LYS A 70 -3.85 10.59 -16.37
CA LYS A 70 -4.10 12.04 -16.52
C LYS A 70 -5.04 12.40 -17.68
N ILE A 71 -5.05 11.61 -18.76
CA ILE A 71 -5.69 11.97 -20.03
C ILE A 71 -7.02 11.22 -20.25
N ALA A 72 -7.16 10.00 -19.77
CA ALA A 72 -8.34 9.18 -20.05
C ALA A 72 -9.60 9.64 -19.30
N ASP A 73 -10.77 9.45 -19.92
CA ASP A 73 -12.06 9.78 -19.33
C ASP A 73 -12.28 8.96 -18.04
N PRO A 74 -12.52 9.61 -16.88
CA PRO A 74 -12.85 8.92 -15.64
C PRO A 74 -14.08 8.01 -15.74
N ASN A 75 -14.99 8.19 -16.69
CA ASN A 75 -16.11 7.26 -16.88
C ASN A 75 -15.63 5.93 -17.48
N TRP A 76 -14.84 6.00 -18.56
CA TRP A 76 -14.27 4.81 -19.23
C TRP A 76 -13.29 4.05 -18.34
N LEU A 77 -12.37 4.75 -17.66
CA LEU A 77 -11.39 4.13 -16.74
C LEU A 77 -12.01 3.27 -15.63
N PHE A 78 -13.26 3.54 -15.27
CA PHE A 78 -13.94 2.89 -14.16
C PHE A 78 -15.34 2.39 -14.56
N THR A 79 -15.50 2.03 -15.84
CA THR A 79 -16.70 1.32 -16.33
C THR A 79 -16.60 -0.14 -15.95
N ALA A 80 -17.66 -0.66 -15.31
CA ALA A 80 -17.85 -2.09 -15.04
C ALA A 80 -19.04 -2.61 -15.84
N ASN A 81 -18.90 -3.82 -16.41
CA ASN A 81 -19.97 -4.47 -17.16
C ASN A 81 -20.80 -5.37 -16.23
N GLN A 82 -22.04 -4.96 -15.94
CA GLN A 82 -22.98 -5.69 -15.07
C GLN A 82 -22.44 -5.92 -13.63
N ASP A 83 -23.17 -6.68 -12.81
CA ASP A 83 -22.90 -6.76 -11.36
C ASP A 83 -21.55 -7.44 -11.02
N ASP A 84 -21.16 -8.47 -11.78
CA ASP A 84 -19.87 -9.18 -11.58
C ASP A 84 -18.66 -8.35 -12.03
N GLY A 85 -18.82 -7.49 -13.06
CA GLY A 85 -17.72 -6.71 -13.63
C GLY A 85 -17.08 -5.71 -12.66
N TRP A 86 -17.73 -5.37 -11.54
CA TRP A 86 -17.14 -4.54 -10.49
C TRP A 86 -16.10 -5.28 -9.64
N ALA A 87 -16.23 -6.60 -9.48
CA ALA A 87 -15.24 -7.41 -8.77
C ALA A 87 -13.99 -7.60 -9.64
N GLU A 88 -14.18 -7.97 -10.92
CA GLU A 88 -13.11 -8.09 -11.90
C GLU A 88 -12.32 -6.79 -12.06
N LEU A 89 -13.01 -5.64 -12.10
CA LEU A 89 -12.37 -4.33 -12.17
C LEU A 89 -11.55 -4.01 -10.91
N GLN A 90 -12.05 -4.37 -9.72
CA GLN A 90 -11.30 -4.21 -8.47
C GLN A 90 -10.05 -5.08 -8.43
N GLU A 91 -10.14 -6.33 -8.90
CA GLU A 91 -9.00 -7.24 -9.01
C GLU A 91 -7.97 -6.72 -10.01
N ALA A 92 -8.38 -6.33 -11.22
CA ALA A 92 -7.49 -5.79 -12.25
C ALA A 92 -6.72 -4.54 -11.77
N TYR A 93 -7.39 -3.62 -11.08
CA TYR A 93 -6.71 -2.47 -10.46
C TYR A 93 -5.79 -2.87 -9.30
N SER A 94 -6.18 -3.84 -8.47
CA SER A 94 -5.32 -4.35 -7.38
C SER A 94 -4.03 -4.96 -7.91
N ASN A 95 -4.15 -5.74 -8.99
CA ASN A 95 -3.04 -6.39 -9.67
C ASN A 95 -2.12 -5.36 -10.36
N LEU A 96 -2.67 -4.34 -11.04
CA LEU A 96 -1.87 -3.25 -11.60
C LEU A 96 -1.15 -2.42 -10.51
N VAL A 97 -1.85 -2.06 -9.43
CA VAL A 97 -1.25 -1.32 -8.30
C VAL A 97 -0.15 -2.15 -7.64
N SER A 98 -0.34 -3.46 -7.50
CA SER A 98 0.67 -4.39 -6.97
C SER A 98 1.89 -4.49 -7.90
N ALA A 99 1.70 -4.54 -9.22
CA ALA A 99 2.80 -4.53 -10.18
C ALA A 99 3.58 -3.21 -10.16
N LEU A 100 2.89 -2.06 -10.15
CA LEU A 100 3.51 -0.75 -10.01
C LEU A 100 4.33 -0.62 -8.72
N ILE A 101 3.81 -1.11 -7.60
CA ILE A 101 4.55 -1.16 -6.32
C ILE A 101 5.73 -2.14 -6.41
N GLY A 102 5.57 -3.27 -7.11
CA GLY A 102 6.63 -4.24 -7.41
C GLY A 102 7.83 -3.62 -8.13
N CYS A 103 7.59 -2.69 -9.08
CA CYS A 103 8.65 -1.94 -9.75
C CYS A 103 9.50 -1.06 -8.80
N ALA A 104 8.99 -0.72 -7.62
CA ALA A 104 9.70 0.02 -6.57
C ALA A 104 9.97 -0.85 -5.32
N SER A 105 9.87 -2.17 -5.44
CA SER A 105 10.11 -3.09 -4.32
C SER A 105 11.58 -3.07 -3.89
N LEU A 106 11.81 -3.27 -2.60
CA LEU A 106 13.16 -3.35 -2.04
C LEU A 106 13.74 -4.76 -2.28
N PRO A 107 15.03 -4.89 -2.61
CA PRO A 107 15.70 -6.18 -2.61
C PRO A 107 15.64 -6.82 -1.23
N LEU A 108 15.43 -8.14 -1.20
CA LEU A 108 15.41 -8.94 0.02
C LEU A 108 16.82 -9.07 0.59
N CYS A 109 16.97 -8.94 1.91
CA CYS A 109 18.24 -9.33 2.54
C CYS A 109 18.39 -10.85 2.48
N GLU A 110 19.59 -11.33 2.13
CA GLU A 110 19.91 -12.78 2.10
C GLU A 110 20.47 -13.29 3.43
N ASP A 111 21.15 -12.43 4.20
CA ASP A 111 21.70 -12.77 5.52
C ASP A 111 20.83 -12.27 6.67
N ASP A 112 20.79 -13.05 7.75
CA ASP A 112 20.17 -12.68 9.04
C ASP A 112 20.90 -11.51 9.74
N CYS A 113 22.19 -11.31 9.43
CA CYS A 113 23.10 -10.46 10.19
C CYS A 113 23.40 -9.10 9.53
N SER A 114 23.50 -9.04 8.20
CA SER A 114 23.95 -7.86 7.45
C SER A 114 22.77 -6.99 6.99
N SER A 115 22.99 -5.70 6.74
CA SER A 115 22.06 -4.86 5.98
C SER A 115 22.59 -4.77 4.55
N LEU A 116 21.69 -4.70 3.57
CA LEU A 116 22.12 -4.53 2.18
C LEU A 116 22.87 -3.19 2.03
N PRO A 117 23.97 -3.15 1.24
CA PRO A 117 24.70 -1.92 1.00
C PRO A 117 23.81 -0.90 0.28
N ALA A 118 24.00 0.40 0.54
CA ALA A 118 23.23 1.47 -0.10
C ALA A 118 23.23 1.40 -1.65
N ALA A 119 24.27 0.80 -2.25
CA ALA A 119 24.34 0.53 -3.68
C ALA A 119 23.18 -0.36 -4.21
N ALA A 120 22.72 -1.34 -3.41
CA ALA A 120 21.62 -2.24 -3.77
C ALA A 120 20.27 -1.51 -3.93
N TYR A 121 20.14 -0.30 -3.39
CA TYR A 121 18.91 0.49 -3.46
C TYR A 121 18.97 1.63 -4.49
N GLN A 122 20.01 1.75 -5.33
CA GLN A 122 20.24 2.96 -6.15
C GLN A 122 19.09 3.35 -7.08
N SER A 123 18.36 2.40 -7.66
CA SER A 123 17.21 2.69 -8.53
C SER A 123 15.90 2.88 -7.79
N VAL A 124 15.76 2.30 -6.58
CA VAL A 124 14.52 2.27 -5.79
C VAL A 124 13.93 3.68 -5.53
N PRO A 125 14.68 4.72 -5.11
CA PRO A 125 14.11 6.05 -4.91
C PRO A 125 13.50 6.67 -6.17
N ASN A 126 14.12 6.46 -7.34
CA ASN A 126 13.68 7.06 -8.60
C ASN A 126 12.42 6.36 -9.11
N LEU A 127 12.40 5.02 -9.06
CA LEU A 127 11.23 4.22 -9.40
C LEU A 127 10.08 4.50 -8.43
N ALA A 128 10.33 4.55 -7.13
CA ALA A 128 9.33 4.91 -6.12
C ALA A 128 8.72 6.30 -6.34
N GLN A 129 9.52 7.30 -6.75
CA GLN A 129 9.01 8.63 -7.11
C GLN A 129 8.05 8.56 -8.31
N ALA A 130 8.44 7.86 -9.39
CA ALA A 130 7.61 7.70 -10.58
C ALA A 130 6.30 6.97 -10.25
N VAL A 131 6.37 5.87 -9.49
CA VAL A 131 5.22 5.10 -9.02
C VAL A 131 4.29 5.95 -8.15
N CYS A 132 4.84 6.73 -7.20
CA CYS A 132 4.04 7.66 -6.41
C CYS A 132 3.33 8.71 -7.28
N SER A 133 3.95 9.20 -8.35
CA SER A 133 3.34 10.16 -9.28
C SER A 133 2.18 9.52 -10.06
N ALA A 134 2.39 8.33 -10.63
CA ALA A 134 1.36 7.56 -11.33
C ALA A 134 0.16 7.24 -10.43
N LEU A 135 0.41 6.76 -9.21
CA LEU A 135 -0.64 6.42 -8.25
C LEU A 135 -1.35 7.67 -7.68
N THR A 136 -0.66 8.83 -7.61
CA THR A 136 -1.30 10.11 -7.29
C THR A 136 -2.23 10.57 -8.41
N ALA A 137 -1.87 10.35 -9.69
CA ALA A 137 -2.75 10.63 -10.83
C ALA A 137 -3.99 9.73 -10.82
N LEU A 138 -3.84 8.44 -10.51
CA LEU A 138 -4.96 7.50 -10.30
C LEU A 138 -5.92 7.99 -9.20
N LEU A 139 -5.40 8.41 -8.04
CA LEU A 139 -6.22 8.95 -6.95
C LEU A 139 -6.93 10.27 -7.33
N GLY A 140 -6.31 11.08 -8.19
CA GLY A 140 -6.92 12.29 -8.75
C GLY A 140 -8.13 12.00 -9.63
N THR A 141 -8.03 11.05 -10.56
CA THR A 141 -9.19 10.65 -11.41
C THR A 141 -10.27 9.93 -10.61
N LEU A 142 -9.88 9.12 -9.64
CA LEU A 142 -10.81 8.43 -8.74
C LEU A 142 -11.63 9.44 -7.89
N GLY A 143 -10.97 10.50 -7.39
CA GLY A 143 -11.61 11.56 -6.61
C GLY A 143 -12.59 12.41 -7.42
N ASN A 144 -12.30 12.66 -8.69
CA ASN A 144 -13.19 13.41 -9.60
C ASN A 144 -14.42 12.61 -10.05
N GLY A 145 -14.39 11.28 -9.94
CA GLY A 145 -15.33 10.39 -10.61
C GLY A 145 -16.61 9.99 -9.86
N GLY A 146 -16.74 10.36 -8.58
CA GLY A 146 -17.93 10.08 -7.75
C GLY A 146 -18.12 8.62 -7.33
N SER A 147 -18.39 8.38 -6.03
CA SER A 147 -18.83 7.10 -5.45
C SER A 147 -18.03 5.82 -5.80
N ARG A 148 -16.71 5.91 -6.04
CA ARG A 148 -15.82 4.74 -6.27
C ARG A 148 -15.18 4.20 -4.99
N THR A 149 -15.89 4.33 -3.86
CA THR A 149 -15.42 4.01 -2.51
C THR A 149 -14.93 2.57 -2.37
N GLY A 150 -15.59 1.61 -3.03
CA GLY A 150 -15.20 0.20 -2.99
C GLY A 150 -13.79 -0.02 -3.53
N LEU A 151 -13.53 0.41 -4.77
CA LEU A 151 -12.20 0.34 -5.38
C LEU A 151 -11.13 1.05 -4.54
N LEU A 152 -11.43 2.25 -4.04
CA LEU A 152 -10.50 2.97 -3.17
C LEU A 152 -10.09 2.15 -1.94
N LEU A 153 -11.05 1.52 -1.24
CA LEU A 153 -10.77 0.73 -0.04
C LEU A 153 -9.92 -0.52 -0.34
N VAL A 154 -10.00 -1.07 -1.55
CA VAL A 154 -9.19 -2.21 -2.00
C VAL A 154 -7.74 -1.79 -2.29
N VAL A 155 -7.51 -0.66 -2.98
CA VAL A 155 -6.14 -0.21 -3.32
C VAL A 155 -5.45 0.58 -2.20
N ALA A 156 -6.21 1.21 -1.29
CA ALA A 156 -5.68 2.07 -0.23
C ALA A 156 -4.66 1.40 0.72
N PRO A 157 -4.82 0.13 1.14
CA PRO A 157 -3.78 -0.61 1.89
C PRO A 157 -2.41 -0.59 1.20
N HIS A 158 -2.38 -0.95 -0.09
CA HIS A 158 -1.16 -1.03 -0.90
C HIS A 158 -0.51 0.34 -1.07
N LEU A 159 -1.33 1.37 -1.37
CA LEU A 159 -0.90 2.76 -1.48
C LEU A 159 -0.29 3.29 -0.17
N CYS A 160 -0.90 2.95 0.97
CA CYS A 160 -0.41 3.36 2.28
C CYS A 160 0.92 2.67 2.63
N VAL A 161 1.07 1.37 2.34
CA VAL A 161 2.33 0.62 2.57
C VAL A 161 3.48 1.22 1.75
N LEU A 162 3.27 1.52 0.46
CA LEU A 162 4.26 2.20 -0.38
C LEU A 162 4.63 3.57 0.20
N ALA A 163 3.64 4.40 0.51
CA ALA A 163 3.89 5.75 1.02
C ALA A 163 4.73 5.71 2.32
N VAL A 164 4.35 4.87 3.28
CA VAL A 164 5.02 4.76 4.59
C VAL A 164 6.46 4.25 4.45
N THR A 165 6.71 3.32 3.51
CA THR A 165 8.06 2.82 3.18
C THR A 165 9.02 3.94 2.79
N HIS A 166 8.50 5.06 2.27
CA HIS A 166 9.24 6.24 1.83
C HIS A 166 8.94 7.50 2.67
N PHE A 167 8.56 7.41 3.95
CA PHE A 167 8.40 8.61 4.79
C PHE A 167 9.67 9.06 5.50
N GLN A 168 10.46 8.11 6.00
CA GLN A 168 11.64 8.37 6.82
C GLN A 168 12.90 8.49 5.96
N ASP A 169 13.98 9.04 6.53
CA ASP A 169 15.31 9.01 5.91
C ASP A 169 15.89 7.60 6.07
N GLN A 170 16.04 6.87 4.97
CA GLN A 170 16.46 5.47 4.92
C GLN A 170 17.34 5.22 3.68
N PRO A 171 18.19 4.16 3.66
CA PRO A 171 19.10 3.87 2.55
C PRO A 171 18.45 3.73 1.17
N TRP A 172 17.16 3.41 1.11
CA TRP A 172 16.35 3.27 -0.12
C TRP A 172 15.48 4.50 -0.44
N THR A 173 15.75 5.64 0.18
CA THR A 173 14.95 6.87 0.02
C THR A 173 15.77 8.05 -0.48
N SER A 174 15.10 8.99 -1.15
CA SER A 174 15.66 10.28 -1.55
C SER A 174 14.70 11.39 -1.14
N SER A 175 15.16 12.64 -1.11
CA SER A 175 14.25 13.78 -0.83
C SER A 175 13.07 13.83 -1.82
N SER A 176 13.28 13.42 -3.07
CA SER A 176 12.24 13.36 -4.11
C SER A 176 11.27 12.20 -3.90
N SER A 177 11.74 11.00 -3.53
CA SER A 177 10.85 9.87 -3.25
C SER A 177 10.01 10.11 -2.00
N ARG A 178 10.58 10.74 -0.96
CA ARG A 178 9.85 11.16 0.25
C ARG A 178 8.81 12.25 -0.05
N ALA A 179 9.09 13.18 -0.96
CA ALA A 179 8.11 14.18 -1.40
C ALA A 179 6.96 13.54 -2.20
N GLY A 180 7.28 12.59 -3.10
CA GLY A 180 6.28 11.80 -3.83
C GLY A 180 5.38 10.98 -2.88
N ALA A 181 5.96 10.31 -1.90
CA ALA A 181 5.22 9.51 -0.91
C ALA A 181 4.27 10.35 -0.04
N ARG A 182 4.69 11.56 0.37
CA ARG A 182 3.80 12.50 1.09
C ARG A 182 2.66 12.99 0.20
N SER A 183 2.97 13.35 -1.05
CA SER A 183 1.96 13.77 -2.04
C SER A 183 0.92 12.66 -2.29
N LEU A 184 1.38 11.40 -2.37
CA LEU A 184 0.54 10.21 -2.49
C LEU A 184 -0.36 10.02 -1.25
N GLN A 185 0.19 10.16 -0.04
CA GLN A 185 -0.62 10.07 1.20
C GLN A 185 -1.65 11.20 1.28
N GLU A 186 -1.29 12.44 0.95
CA GLU A 186 -2.24 13.56 0.93
C GLU A 186 -3.35 13.37 -0.10
N ALA A 187 -3.03 12.84 -1.29
CA ALA A 187 -4.03 12.46 -2.28
C ALA A 187 -4.94 11.33 -1.76
N LEU A 188 -4.37 10.32 -1.10
CA LEU A 188 -5.14 9.20 -0.54
C LEU A 188 -6.12 9.69 0.54
N LEU A 189 -5.65 10.49 1.49
CA LEU A 189 -6.46 11.12 2.53
C LEU A 189 -7.60 11.97 1.93
N ARG A 190 -7.28 12.80 0.93
CA ARG A 190 -8.25 13.66 0.24
C ARG A 190 -9.31 12.87 -0.51
N THR A 191 -8.91 11.88 -1.30
CA THR A 191 -9.82 11.08 -2.15
C THR A 191 -10.75 10.18 -1.32
N GLY A 192 -10.34 9.69 -0.15
CA GLY A 192 -11.21 8.93 0.75
C GLY A 192 -11.92 9.73 1.84
N GLY A 193 -11.68 11.04 1.93
CA GLY A 193 -12.25 11.90 2.96
C GLY A 193 -11.71 11.65 4.37
N TRP A 194 -10.51 11.08 4.49
CA TRP A 194 -9.87 10.82 5.78
C TRP A 194 -9.08 12.03 6.28
N ARG A 195 -9.21 12.37 7.57
CA ARG A 195 -8.60 13.59 8.15
C ARG A 195 -7.09 13.50 8.39
N ASN A 196 -6.61 12.30 8.73
CA ASN A 196 -5.22 12.03 9.11
C ASN A 196 -4.97 10.51 9.05
N SER A 197 -3.72 10.09 9.24
CA SER A 197 -3.31 8.67 9.18
C SER A 197 -4.04 7.76 10.22
N PRO A 198 -4.24 8.17 11.48
CA PRO A 198 -5.07 7.39 12.43
C PRO A 198 -6.50 7.14 11.91
N HIS A 199 -7.16 8.17 11.35
CA HIS A 199 -8.52 8.07 10.79
C HIS A 199 -8.56 7.26 9.48
N LEU A 200 -7.48 7.23 8.70
CA LEU A 200 -7.32 6.35 7.54
C LEU A 200 -7.30 4.87 7.97
N LEU A 201 -6.54 4.55 9.01
CA LEU A 201 -6.38 3.17 9.48
C LEU A 201 -7.62 2.66 10.22
N MET A 202 -8.10 3.43 11.21
CA MET A 202 -9.21 3.03 12.09
C MET A 202 -10.59 3.34 11.52
N GLY A 203 -10.68 4.15 10.45
CA GLY A 203 -11.94 4.61 9.91
C GLY A 203 -12.57 5.74 10.72
N GLY A 204 -13.74 6.19 10.27
CA GLY A 204 -14.53 7.22 10.92
C GLY A 204 -15.59 6.62 11.83
N GLY A 205 -15.26 6.42 13.12
CA GLY A 205 -16.19 5.99 14.16
C GLY A 205 -17.22 7.06 14.55
N SER A 206 -17.93 7.63 13.58
CA SER A 206 -19.17 8.34 13.87
C SER A 206 -20.21 7.30 14.27
N PRO A 207 -20.85 7.41 15.45
CA PRO A 207 -22.06 6.64 15.71
C PRO A 207 -23.12 7.14 14.73
N THR A 208 -23.32 6.41 13.63
CA THR A 208 -24.53 6.55 12.82
C THR A 208 -25.72 6.30 13.75
N LYS A 209 -26.75 7.12 13.60
CA LYS A 209 -27.96 6.99 14.41
C LYS A 209 -28.56 5.62 14.15
N GLU A 210 -29.08 4.99 15.21
CA GLU A 210 -29.73 3.69 15.17
C GLU A 210 -30.72 3.61 14.00
N GLY A 211 -30.44 2.79 12.98
CA GLY A 211 -31.31 2.59 11.82
C GLY A 211 -30.66 2.69 10.44
N GLU A 212 -29.46 3.26 10.31
CA GLU A 212 -28.65 3.09 9.08
C GLU A 212 -27.81 1.81 9.20
N GLU A 213 -27.84 0.96 8.15
CA GLU A 213 -27.08 -0.30 8.10
C GLU A 213 -25.62 -0.08 8.51
N GLU A 214 -25.07 -1.00 9.32
CA GLU A 214 -23.74 -0.94 9.93
C GLU A 214 -22.72 -0.29 8.98
N GLY A 215 -22.34 0.95 9.29
CA GLY A 215 -21.51 1.77 8.41
C GLY A 215 -20.15 1.12 8.22
N LYS A 216 -20.02 0.31 7.15
CA LYS A 216 -18.84 -0.51 6.82
C LYS A 216 -17.57 0.23 7.20
N ASP A 217 -16.80 -0.39 8.10
CA ASP A 217 -15.52 0.13 8.61
C ASP A 217 -14.68 0.67 7.44
N ARG A 218 -14.62 2.00 7.30
CA ARG A 218 -13.81 2.67 6.28
C ARG A 218 -12.31 2.70 6.64
N GLY A 219 -11.93 1.93 7.65
CA GLY A 219 -10.56 1.78 8.11
C GLY A 219 -9.82 0.73 7.28
N ILE A 220 -8.66 1.10 6.75
CA ILE A 220 -7.86 0.20 5.90
C ILE A 220 -6.90 -0.71 6.71
N LEU A 221 -6.94 -0.63 8.05
CA LEU A 221 -6.03 -1.33 8.94
C LEU A 221 -5.98 -2.84 8.69
N ARG A 222 -7.13 -3.49 8.51
CA ARG A 222 -7.20 -4.93 8.24
C ARG A 222 -6.42 -5.30 6.97
N GLY A 223 -6.64 -4.57 5.88
CA GLY A 223 -5.95 -4.80 4.61
C GLY A 223 -4.43 -4.58 4.70
N ILE A 224 -3.99 -3.57 5.47
CA ILE A 224 -2.55 -3.37 5.72
C ILE A 224 -1.97 -4.53 6.52
N LEU A 225 -2.66 -5.00 7.56
CA LEU A 225 -2.23 -6.18 8.32
C LEU A 225 -2.22 -7.44 7.44
N ASP A 226 -3.16 -7.59 6.50
CA ASP A 226 -3.19 -8.72 5.56
C ASP A 226 -1.97 -8.69 4.59
N ILE A 227 -1.48 -7.51 4.20
CA ILE A 227 -0.24 -7.34 3.41
C ILE A 227 1.03 -7.62 4.25
N LEU A 228 1.10 -7.12 5.48
CA LEU A 228 2.33 -7.18 6.29
C LEU A 228 2.55 -8.53 6.97
N GLN A 229 1.49 -9.22 7.40
CA GLN A 229 1.61 -10.40 8.26
C GLN A 229 2.33 -11.60 7.63
N PRO A 230 2.18 -11.92 6.32
CA PRO A 230 2.99 -12.96 5.66
C PRO A 230 4.50 -12.70 5.73
N GLN A 231 4.91 -11.43 5.81
CA GLN A 231 6.30 -10.99 5.87
C GLN A 231 6.82 -10.88 7.32
N LEU A 232 5.94 -10.90 8.32
CA LEU A 232 6.26 -10.76 9.75
C LEU A 232 6.27 -12.11 10.51
N THR A 233 6.48 -13.22 9.81
CA THR A 233 6.73 -14.53 10.43
C THR A 233 8.15 -14.58 11.01
N LYS A 234 8.36 -15.43 12.02
CA LYS A 234 9.65 -15.61 12.73
C LYS A 234 10.85 -15.81 11.79
N ASP A 235 10.62 -16.47 10.67
CA ASP A 235 11.66 -16.92 9.74
C ASP A 235 11.85 -15.98 8.53
N LEU A 236 11.04 -14.92 8.40
CA LEU A 236 11.11 -13.98 7.27
C LEU A 236 11.32 -12.51 7.69
N TRP A 237 10.80 -12.10 8.85
CA TRP A 237 10.73 -10.69 9.24
C TRP A 237 12.07 -9.95 9.24
N HIS A 238 13.18 -10.64 9.51
CA HIS A 238 14.52 -10.06 9.53
C HIS A 238 14.98 -9.62 8.12
N ARG A 239 14.48 -10.26 7.05
CA ARG A 239 14.85 -10.01 5.65
C ARG A 239 14.23 -8.75 5.05
N TYR A 240 13.13 -8.25 5.65
CA TYR A 240 12.32 -7.15 5.13
C TYR A 240 12.50 -5.87 5.99
N GLU A 241 13.54 -5.09 5.70
CA GLU A 241 13.88 -3.90 6.52
C GLU A 241 12.75 -2.84 6.54
N ALA A 242 12.13 -2.57 5.39
CA ALA A 242 11.00 -1.65 5.30
C ALA A 242 9.75 -2.13 6.08
N VAL A 243 9.45 -3.43 6.08
CA VAL A 243 8.24 -3.97 6.72
C VAL A 243 8.26 -3.73 8.23
N LYS A 244 9.43 -3.77 8.87
CA LYS A 244 9.61 -3.44 10.29
C LYS A 244 9.14 -2.00 10.59
N LEU A 245 9.55 -1.05 9.75
CA LEU A 245 9.19 0.37 9.87
C LEU A 245 7.71 0.63 9.55
N VAL A 246 7.17 0.01 8.50
CA VAL A 246 5.76 0.13 8.12
C VAL A 246 4.85 -0.48 9.20
N PHE A 247 5.21 -1.64 9.75
CA PHE A 247 4.52 -2.26 10.88
C PHE A 247 4.47 -1.35 12.10
N ALA A 248 5.64 -0.85 12.53
CA ALA A 248 5.73 0.00 13.71
C ALA A 248 4.98 1.33 13.52
N TRP A 249 5.11 1.96 12.35
CA TRP A 249 4.32 3.15 12.02
C TRP A 249 2.83 2.85 12.10
N THR A 250 2.36 1.74 11.51
CA THR A 250 0.94 1.35 11.50
C THR A 250 0.41 1.14 12.92
N LEU A 251 1.14 0.40 13.77
CA LEU A 251 0.76 0.18 15.16
C LEU A 251 0.68 1.49 15.95
N LEU A 252 1.70 2.36 15.84
CA LEU A 252 1.77 3.63 16.56
C LEU A 252 0.66 4.64 16.16
N GLN A 253 0.00 4.45 15.01
CA GLN A 253 -1.18 5.23 14.62
C GLN A 253 -2.51 4.68 15.17
N VAL A 254 -2.57 3.42 15.62
CA VAL A 254 -3.82 2.75 16.05
C VAL A 254 -3.99 2.86 17.56
N THR A 255 -5.09 3.45 18.00
CA THR A 255 -5.40 3.68 19.42
C THR A 255 -6.61 2.87 19.87
N ARG A 256 -7.06 3.08 21.12
CA ARG A 256 -8.36 2.58 21.61
C ARG A 256 -9.51 3.14 20.74
N PRO A 257 -10.57 2.38 20.44
CA PRO A 257 -10.78 0.95 20.78
C PRO A 257 -10.16 -0.03 19.76
N SER A 258 -9.74 0.43 18.58
CA SER A 258 -9.38 -0.41 17.42
C SER A 258 -8.12 -1.27 17.59
N LEU A 259 -7.28 -1.03 18.61
CA LEU A 259 -6.09 -1.86 18.86
C LEU A 259 -6.46 -3.26 19.39
N SER A 260 -7.34 -3.36 20.40
CA SER A 260 -7.66 -4.63 21.09
C SER A 260 -8.04 -5.79 20.16
N PRO A 261 -8.94 -5.62 19.16
CA PRO A 261 -9.31 -6.70 18.23
C PRO A 261 -8.14 -7.26 17.40
N HIS A 262 -7.08 -6.46 17.22
CA HIS A 262 -5.92 -6.81 16.40
C HIS A 262 -4.67 -7.15 17.23
N LEU A 263 -4.78 -7.19 18.57
CA LEU A 263 -3.65 -7.45 19.46
C LEU A 263 -2.95 -8.80 19.18
N SER A 264 -3.67 -9.81 18.71
CA SER A 264 -3.10 -11.10 18.28
C SER A 264 -2.17 -10.99 17.06
N ARG A 265 -2.36 -9.97 16.21
CA ARG A 265 -1.53 -9.69 15.02
C ARG A 265 -0.39 -8.72 15.34
N PHE A 266 -0.59 -7.81 16.28
CA PHE A 266 0.41 -6.81 16.69
C PHE A 266 1.42 -7.31 17.73
N LEU A 267 0.99 -8.12 18.70
CA LEU A 267 1.86 -8.51 19.81
C LEU A 267 3.05 -9.39 19.36
N PRO A 268 2.89 -10.45 18.54
CA PRO A 268 4.02 -11.31 18.18
C PRO A 268 5.14 -10.58 17.41
N PRO A 269 4.88 -9.77 16.35
CA PRO A 269 5.95 -9.03 15.68
C PRO A 269 6.61 -7.97 16.56
N SER A 270 5.86 -7.34 17.48
CA SER A 270 6.43 -6.38 18.44
C SER A 270 7.43 -7.05 19.38
N LEU A 271 7.14 -8.28 19.83
CA LEU A 271 8.07 -9.09 20.63
C LEU A 271 9.30 -9.52 19.82
N LEU A 272 9.13 -9.95 18.56
CA LEU A 272 10.24 -10.31 17.67
C LEU A 272 11.21 -9.15 17.44
N LEU A 273 10.70 -7.93 17.20
CA LEU A 273 11.52 -6.71 17.09
C LEU A 273 12.33 -6.46 18.37
N THR A 274 11.71 -6.68 19.53
CA THR A 274 12.27 -6.38 20.85
C THR A 274 13.46 -7.30 21.19
N ASP A 275 13.43 -8.57 20.78
CA ASP A 275 14.54 -9.54 20.95
C ASP A 275 15.65 -9.44 19.88
N HIS A 276 15.62 -8.45 18.97
CA HIS A 276 16.61 -8.33 17.90
C HIS A 276 18.00 -7.88 18.37
N PHE A 277 19.05 -8.38 17.73
CA PHE A 277 20.44 -7.99 18.04
C PHE A 277 20.78 -6.53 17.63
N ARG A 278 20.12 -5.97 16.61
CA ARG A 278 20.25 -4.54 16.28
C ARG A 278 19.40 -3.69 17.23
N GLN A 279 20.09 -2.79 17.94
CA GLN A 279 19.56 -1.72 18.78
C GLN A 279 18.34 -0.99 18.17
N GLU A 280 18.40 -0.61 16.89
CA GLU A 280 17.34 0.14 16.20
C GLU A 280 16.00 -0.62 16.19
N ASN A 281 16.04 -1.93 15.86
CA ASN A 281 14.86 -2.79 15.88
C ASN A 281 14.38 -3.05 17.32
N CYS A 282 15.30 -3.19 18.28
CA CYS A 282 14.97 -3.35 19.69
C CYS A 282 14.22 -2.12 20.25
N ILE A 283 14.72 -0.90 19.99
CA ILE A 283 14.05 0.37 20.35
C ILE A 283 12.67 0.46 19.69
N LEU A 284 12.56 0.08 18.41
CA LEU A 284 11.30 0.06 17.68
C LEU A 284 10.29 -0.93 18.31
N GLY A 285 10.77 -2.10 18.72
CA GLY A 285 9.99 -3.11 19.45
C GLY A 285 9.49 -2.58 20.80
N VAL A 286 10.37 -2.01 21.63
CA VAL A 286 10.01 -1.41 22.93
C VAL A 286 8.95 -0.31 22.76
N ARG A 287 9.08 0.57 21.75
CA ARG A 287 8.05 1.57 21.41
C ARG A 287 6.70 0.94 21.08
N CYS A 288 6.70 -0.12 20.26
CA CYS A 288 5.49 -0.86 19.91
C CYS A 288 4.82 -1.49 21.14
N LEU A 289 5.60 -2.12 22.03
CA LEU A 289 5.09 -2.74 23.26
C LEU A 289 4.53 -1.70 24.24
N HIS A 290 5.23 -0.57 24.45
CA HIS A 290 4.76 0.53 25.27
C HIS A 290 3.44 1.11 24.74
N HIS A 291 3.35 1.37 23.43
CA HIS A 291 2.12 1.85 22.80
C HIS A 291 0.95 0.87 22.96
N ILE A 292 1.20 -0.44 22.83
CA ILE A 292 0.22 -1.50 23.13
C ILE A 292 -0.26 -1.40 24.58
N VAL A 293 0.64 -1.26 25.56
CA VAL A 293 0.26 -1.15 26.98
C VAL A 293 -0.63 0.08 27.22
N LEU A 294 -0.27 1.24 26.69
CA LEU A 294 -1.08 2.46 26.82
C LEU A 294 -2.43 2.37 26.09
N ASN A 295 -2.49 1.70 24.94
CA ASN A 295 -3.69 1.66 24.08
C ASN A 295 -4.52 0.39 24.19
N THR A 296 -4.28 -0.46 25.20
CA THR A 296 -5.07 -1.68 25.46
C THR A 296 -5.72 -1.65 26.87
N PRO A 297 -7.00 -2.01 27.03
CA PRO A 297 -7.60 -2.27 28.34
C PRO A 297 -6.84 -3.33 29.14
N ALA A 298 -6.67 -3.12 30.45
CA ALA A 298 -5.96 -4.07 31.31
C ALA A 298 -6.60 -5.48 31.33
N ALA A 299 -7.90 -5.59 31.04
CA ALA A 299 -8.57 -6.87 30.88
C ALA A 299 -8.02 -7.67 29.68
N ASP A 300 -7.90 -7.04 28.51
CA ASP A 300 -7.45 -7.67 27.26
C ASP A 300 -5.95 -8.02 27.29
N LEU A 301 -5.16 -7.29 28.11
CA LEU A 301 -3.77 -7.63 28.42
C LEU A 301 -3.67 -8.80 29.41
N ARG A 302 -4.58 -8.93 30.37
CA ARG A 302 -4.60 -10.08 31.31
C ARG A 302 -5.07 -11.37 30.64
N GLN A 303 -5.92 -11.27 29.61
CA GLN A 303 -6.28 -12.43 28.78
C GLN A 303 -5.03 -13.08 28.18
N PHE A 304 -5.00 -14.42 28.17
CA PHE A 304 -3.89 -15.23 27.69
C PHE A 304 -2.52 -14.90 28.32
N ASN A 305 -2.52 -14.33 29.53
CA ASN A 305 -1.32 -13.94 30.29
C ASN A 305 -0.38 -12.96 29.57
N ARG A 306 -0.89 -12.16 28.61
CA ARG A 306 -0.06 -11.25 27.80
C ARG A 306 0.63 -10.16 28.64
N ALA A 307 -0.01 -9.70 29.71
CA ALA A 307 0.53 -8.71 30.65
C ALA A 307 1.82 -9.20 31.32
N GLU A 308 1.90 -10.48 31.69
CA GLU A 308 3.09 -11.08 32.30
C GLU A 308 4.22 -11.20 31.27
N VAL A 309 3.92 -11.63 30.05
CA VAL A 309 4.89 -11.69 28.94
C VAL A 309 5.45 -10.30 28.63
N LEU A 310 4.59 -9.29 28.55
CA LEU A 310 4.98 -7.89 28.34
C LEU A 310 5.87 -7.37 29.48
N TYR A 311 5.51 -7.66 30.73
CA TYR A 311 6.30 -7.28 31.90
C TYR A 311 7.69 -7.92 31.85
N GLN A 312 7.79 -9.24 31.66
CA GLN A 312 9.07 -9.96 31.63
C GLN A 312 9.99 -9.45 30.52
N VAL A 313 9.44 -9.19 29.33
CA VAL A 313 10.20 -8.68 28.19
C VAL A 313 10.67 -7.25 28.44
N LEU A 314 9.78 -6.31 28.83
CA LEU A 314 10.18 -4.93 29.10
C LEU A 314 11.17 -4.83 30.28
N PHE A 315 10.97 -5.61 31.33
CA PHE A 315 11.85 -5.66 32.49
C PHE A 315 13.26 -6.17 32.15
N LYS A 316 13.38 -7.17 31.26
CA LYS A 316 14.68 -7.64 30.72
C LYS A 316 15.50 -6.50 30.10
N HIS A 317 14.87 -5.55 29.42
CA HIS A 317 15.57 -4.43 28.78
C HIS A 317 16.16 -3.41 29.74
N LEU A 318 15.68 -3.33 30.99
CA LEU A 318 16.28 -2.50 32.04
C LEU A 318 17.68 -2.99 32.46
N TYR A 319 18.02 -4.26 32.17
CA TYR A 319 19.32 -4.87 32.40
C TYR A 319 20.16 -4.99 31.12
N SER A 320 19.73 -4.37 30.01
CA SER A 320 20.52 -4.28 28.79
C SER A 320 21.80 -3.46 29.04
N THR A 321 22.87 -3.73 28.30
CA THR A 321 24.06 -2.85 28.26
C THR A 321 23.83 -1.59 27.43
N ASP A 322 22.72 -1.53 26.70
CA ASP A 322 22.37 -0.47 25.75
C ASP A 322 21.59 0.67 26.40
N THR A 323 22.27 1.80 26.60
CA THR A 323 21.68 3.00 27.24
C THR A 323 20.49 3.61 26.49
N ALA A 324 20.39 3.44 25.16
CA ALA A 324 19.26 3.98 24.41
C ALA A 324 18.03 3.07 24.55
N VAL A 325 18.22 1.75 24.55
CA VAL A 325 17.17 0.77 24.85
C VAL A 325 16.66 0.93 26.28
N ILE A 326 17.56 1.09 27.27
CA ILE A 326 17.18 1.37 28.67
C ILE A 326 16.38 2.67 28.75
N LYS A 327 16.82 3.75 28.08
CA LYS A 327 16.12 5.04 28.11
C LYS A 327 14.71 4.93 27.54
N GLU A 328 14.53 4.20 26.45
CA GLU A 328 13.21 3.98 25.85
C GLU A 328 12.32 3.14 26.78
N ALA A 329 12.86 2.07 27.38
CA ALA A 329 12.14 1.22 28.33
C ALA A 329 11.78 1.92 29.66
N LEU A 330 12.57 2.92 30.08
CA LEU A 330 12.28 3.79 31.23
C LEU A 330 11.33 4.96 30.89
N SER A 331 11.04 5.19 29.62
CA SER A 331 10.04 6.16 29.17
C SER A 331 8.65 5.56 28.95
N ALA A 332 8.46 4.31 29.40
CA ALA A 332 7.24 3.51 29.33
C ALA A 332 6.51 3.38 30.68
#